data_AF-A0A0L0LLQ8-F1
#
_entry.id   AF-A0A0L0LLQ8-F1
#
_cell.length_a   1.000
_cell.length_b   1.000
_cell.length_c   1.000
_cell.angle_alpha   90.00
_cell.angle_beta   90.00
_cell.angle_gamma   90.00
#
_symmetry.space_group_name_H-M   'P 1'
#
loop_
_entity.id
_entity.type
_entity.pdbx_description
1 polymer ?
#
loop_
_entity_poly.entity_id
_entity_poly.type
_entity_poly.pdbx_seq_one_letter_code
_entity_poly.pdbx_strand_id
1 'polypeptide(L)'
;MVAKRALLSFVLFTLVSVPLSVFAAETSFFGPIIPQEGDKCYCPGKAMDWGCALEVFQNVLNALISLGVVAVVFFIGWAGFLLMTGGSNPATRTKAKNRMLSGVVGLAVILGAFLIVDTVMKILYNPDTALEKGTFGPWNEILSGAEDNYCVVVNETPGVLNNGSVMDIISNALNLGTTNSSTKGAATTPGGTISGGYTYDPGIKAQTVHASGELTALLSCMRPKLPAGVGRISSISDSAIVNGSKTFNKCAASGCAHTINSCHYGGKACVGRSLAVDFGDEDNASVLKAAAISCGANTAVNEGDHLHVSVGKSCGCN
;
A
#
# COMPACT_ATOMS: atom_id res chain seq x y z
N MET A 1 20.73 -34.39 -51.54
CA MET A 1 21.10 -34.21 -50.11
C MET A 1 21.06 -32.75 -49.64
N VAL A 2 21.46 -31.78 -50.48
CA VAL A 2 21.49 -30.34 -50.11
C VAL A 2 20.10 -29.77 -49.80
N ALA A 3 19.08 -30.06 -50.62
CA ALA A 3 17.71 -29.59 -50.41
C ALA A 3 17.07 -30.09 -49.10
N LYS A 4 17.39 -31.32 -48.67
CA LYS A 4 16.86 -31.92 -47.44
C LYS A 4 17.47 -31.31 -46.17
N ARG A 5 18.75 -30.88 -46.26
CA ARG A 5 19.43 -30.15 -45.17
C ARG A 5 18.97 -28.70 -45.09
N ALA A 6 18.77 -28.03 -46.23
CA ALA A 6 18.23 -26.67 -46.28
C ALA A 6 16.80 -26.58 -45.74
N LEU A 7 15.93 -27.54 -46.08
CA LEU A 7 14.56 -27.58 -45.58
C LEU A 7 14.49 -27.84 -44.07
N LEU A 8 15.37 -28.69 -43.54
CA LEU A 8 15.46 -28.96 -42.10
C LEU A 8 15.93 -27.72 -41.32
N SER A 9 16.92 -27.00 -41.84
CA SER A 9 17.41 -25.74 -41.25
C SER A 9 16.37 -24.63 -41.30
N PHE A 10 15.59 -24.53 -42.39
CA PHE A 10 14.52 -23.54 -42.52
C PHE A 10 13.37 -23.83 -41.55
N VAL A 11 12.94 -25.10 -41.43
CA VAL A 11 11.92 -25.51 -40.47
C VAL A 11 12.38 -25.25 -39.04
N LEU A 12 13.63 -25.58 -38.70
CA LEU A 12 14.20 -25.32 -37.37
C LEU A 12 14.29 -23.82 -37.05
N PHE A 13 14.67 -22.99 -38.03
CA PHE A 13 14.71 -21.54 -37.88
C PHE A 13 13.30 -20.96 -37.68
N THR A 14 12.32 -21.41 -38.46
CA THR A 14 10.92 -21.00 -38.29
C THR A 14 10.30 -21.46 -36.97
N LEU A 15 10.64 -22.67 -36.48
CA LEU A 15 10.14 -23.17 -35.19
C LEU A 15 10.74 -22.40 -34.00
N VAL A 16 11.93 -21.82 -34.17
CA VAL A 16 12.62 -20.99 -33.17
C VAL A 16 12.17 -19.52 -33.24
N SER A 17 11.73 -19.02 -34.39
CA SER A 17 11.28 -17.63 -34.57
C SER A 17 9.77 -17.40 -34.36
N VAL A 18 8.93 -18.43 -34.54
CA VAL A 18 7.47 -18.35 -34.30
C VAL A 18 7.05 -18.09 -32.83
N PRO A 19 7.80 -18.47 -31.78
CA PRO A 19 7.45 -18.11 -30.41
C PRO A 19 7.43 -16.60 -30.15
N LEU A 20 8.05 -15.79 -31.03
CA LEU A 20 8.17 -14.34 -30.84
C LEU A 20 6.92 -13.55 -31.23
N SER A 21 5.95 -14.14 -31.95
CA SER A 21 4.87 -13.37 -32.60
C SER A 21 3.47 -13.60 -32.06
N VAL A 22 3.25 -14.55 -31.13
CA VAL A 22 1.89 -15.12 -30.90
C VAL A 22 1.30 -14.89 -29.50
N PHE A 23 1.99 -14.28 -28.53
CA PHE A 23 1.41 -14.17 -27.17
C PHE A 23 1.09 -12.73 -26.75
N ALA A 24 -0.21 -12.47 -26.64
CA ALA A 24 -0.87 -11.26 -26.17
C ALA A 24 -0.81 -11.09 -24.63
N ALA A 25 0.33 -11.37 -24.03
CA ALA A 25 0.64 -10.95 -22.67
C ALA A 25 2.06 -10.38 -22.72
N GLU A 26 2.19 -9.09 -22.41
CA GLU A 26 3.48 -8.41 -22.27
C GLU A 26 4.24 -9.02 -21.08
N THR A 27 4.77 -10.22 -21.28
CA THR A 27 5.64 -10.90 -20.33
C THR A 27 7.05 -10.57 -20.79
N SER A 28 7.71 -9.69 -20.05
CA SER A 28 9.14 -9.40 -20.21
C SER A 28 9.92 -10.70 -19.97
N PHE A 29 10.11 -11.49 -21.02
CA PHE A 29 10.60 -12.87 -20.93
C PHE A 29 11.96 -12.98 -20.21
N PHE A 30 12.79 -11.95 -20.36
CA PHE A 30 14.07 -11.77 -19.68
C PHE A 30 14.18 -10.38 -19.05
N GLY A 31 13.09 -9.91 -18.43
CA GLY A 31 13.14 -8.69 -17.63
C GLY A 31 14.10 -8.83 -16.44
N PRO A 32 14.62 -7.72 -15.91
CA PRO A 32 15.38 -7.73 -14.67
C PRO A 32 14.50 -8.29 -13.54
N ILE A 33 15.02 -9.29 -12.83
CA ILE A 33 14.35 -9.80 -11.62
C ILE A 33 14.44 -8.74 -10.51
N ILE A 34 15.58 -8.08 -10.43
CA ILE A 34 15.86 -7.02 -9.46
C ILE A 34 15.61 -5.67 -10.16
N PRO A 35 14.86 -4.75 -9.53
CA PRO A 35 14.61 -3.42 -10.05
C PRO A 35 15.92 -2.69 -10.35
N GLN A 36 15.95 -1.99 -11.47
CA GLN A 36 17.10 -1.25 -11.95
C GLN A 36 16.75 0.24 -12.10
N GLU A 37 17.74 1.07 -12.41
CA GLU A 37 17.56 2.51 -12.56
C GLU A 37 16.40 2.84 -13.52
N GLY A 38 15.37 3.54 -13.01
CA GLY A 38 14.15 3.87 -13.74
C GLY A 38 12.90 3.09 -13.31
N ASP A 39 13.05 2.00 -12.53
CA ASP A 39 11.93 1.26 -11.97
C ASP A 39 11.43 1.91 -10.67
N LYS A 40 10.12 1.82 -10.40
CA LYS A 40 9.49 2.42 -9.20
C LYS A 40 10.08 1.89 -7.88
N CYS A 41 10.63 0.68 -7.91
CA CYS A 41 11.20 -0.06 -6.79
C CYS A 41 12.75 0.04 -6.74
N TYR A 42 13.35 0.99 -7.47
CA TYR A 42 14.78 1.29 -7.38
C TYR A 42 15.09 2.29 -6.24
N CYS A 43 15.74 1.81 -5.19
CA CYS A 43 16.04 2.57 -3.97
C CYS A 43 17.55 2.71 -3.73
N PRO A 44 18.25 3.68 -4.35
CA PRO A 44 19.67 3.87 -4.13
C PRO A 44 19.92 4.41 -2.71
N GLY A 45 20.69 3.68 -1.91
CA GLY A 45 21.07 4.10 -0.55
C GLY A 45 19.95 4.08 0.50
N LYS A 46 18.79 3.47 0.20
CA LYS A 46 17.67 3.28 1.13
C LYS A 46 17.23 1.82 1.15
N ALA A 47 16.58 1.39 2.23
CA ALA A 47 16.01 0.04 2.30
C ALA A 47 14.75 -0.08 1.44
N MET A 48 14.51 -1.26 0.88
CA MET A 48 13.31 -1.58 0.11
C MET A 48 12.13 -1.80 1.07
N ASP A 49 10.95 -1.29 0.70
CA ASP A 49 9.72 -1.54 1.45
C ASP A 49 9.06 -2.87 1.03
N TRP A 50 8.07 -3.33 1.80
CA TRP A 50 7.33 -4.56 1.52
C TRP A 50 6.66 -4.56 0.13
N GLY A 51 6.15 -3.42 -0.34
CA GLY A 51 5.58 -3.32 -1.69
C GLY A 51 6.61 -3.65 -2.79
N CYS A 52 7.87 -3.27 -2.57
CA CYS A 52 8.99 -3.54 -3.48
C CYS A 52 9.37 -5.03 -3.47
N ALA A 53 9.25 -5.71 -2.33
CA ALA A 53 9.46 -7.16 -2.24
C ALA A 53 8.40 -7.96 -3.03
N LEU A 54 7.14 -7.51 -3.03
CA LEU A 54 6.08 -8.13 -3.81
C LEU A 54 6.27 -7.96 -5.32
N GLU A 55 6.77 -6.80 -5.76
CA GLU A 55 7.12 -6.56 -7.18
C GLU A 55 8.23 -7.52 -7.64
N VAL A 56 9.29 -7.69 -6.85
CA VAL A 56 10.35 -8.66 -7.13
C VAL A 56 9.80 -10.08 -7.21
N PHE A 57 8.91 -10.45 -6.29
CA PHE A 57 8.26 -11.76 -6.32
C PHE A 57 7.44 -11.96 -7.61
N GLN A 58 6.71 -10.93 -8.05
CA GLN A 58 5.99 -10.96 -9.33
C GLN A 58 6.94 -11.13 -10.52
N ASN A 59 8.09 -10.45 -10.52
CA ASN A 59 9.11 -10.59 -11.57
C ASN A 59 9.72 -12.00 -11.58
N VAL A 60 9.96 -12.60 -10.42
CA VAL A 60 10.39 -14.02 -10.31
C VAL A 60 9.33 -14.95 -10.87
N LEU A 61 8.06 -14.76 -10.51
CA LEU A 61 6.96 -15.58 -11.04
C LEU A 61 6.85 -15.45 -12.56
N ASN A 62 6.94 -14.23 -13.10
CA ASN A 62 6.93 -13.99 -14.54
C ASN A 62 8.12 -14.70 -15.24
N ALA A 63 9.31 -14.68 -14.65
CA ALA A 63 10.48 -15.40 -15.16
C ALA A 63 10.32 -16.93 -15.12
N LEU A 64 9.67 -17.47 -14.08
CA LEU A 64 9.38 -18.90 -14.00
C LEU A 64 8.32 -19.33 -15.00
N ILE A 65 7.27 -18.53 -15.17
CA ILE A 65 6.21 -18.77 -16.18
C ILE A 65 6.83 -18.70 -17.58
N SER A 66 7.68 -17.72 -17.85
CA SER A 66 8.35 -17.57 -19.15
C SER A 66 9.19 -18.81 -19.49
N LEU A 67 10.04 -19.27 -18.56
CA LEU A 67 10.80 -20.50 -18.71
C LEU A 67 9.89 -21.73 -18.89
N GLY A 68 8.80 -21.80 -18.14
CA GLY A 68 7.79 -22.86 -18.24
C GLY A 68 7.15 -22.93 -19.63
N VAL A 69 6.78 -21.78 -20.20
CA VAL A 69 6.18 -21.70 -21.55
C VAL A 69 7.18 -22.18 -22.61
N VAL A 70 8.45 -21.75 -22.54
CA VAL A 70 9.48 -22.25 -23.47
C VAL A 70 9.68 -23.76 -23.34
N ALA A 71 9.67 -24.31 -22.13
CA ALA A 71 9.73 -25.75 -21.92
C ALA A 71 8.52 -26.48 -22.54
N VAL A 72 7.30 -25.94 -22.39
CA VAL A 72 6.09 -26.51 -23.00
C VAL A 72 6.17 -26.50 -24.52
N VAL A 73 6.57 -25.38 -25.13
CA VAL A 73 6.75 -25.27 -26.58
C VAL A 73 7.79 -26.27 -27.08
N PHE A 74 8.92 -26.40 -26.38
CA PHE A 74 9.95 -27.37 -26.72
C PHE A 74 9.43 -28.82 -26.65
N PHE A 75 8.70 -29.17 -25.59
CA PHE A 75 8.15 -30.52 -25.45
C PHE A 75 7.10 -30.86 -26.51
N ILE A 76 6.22 -29.92 -26.85
CA ILE A 76 5.21 -30.10 -27.90
C ILE A 76 5.88 -30.18 -29.27
N GLY A 77 6.83 -29.29 -29.57
CA GLY A 77 7.61 -29.31 -30.82
C GLY A 77 8.40 -30.60 -31.00
N TRP A 78 9.10 -31.05 -29.95
CA TRP A 78 9.83 -32.33 -29.96
C TRP A 78 8.90 -33.52 -30.12
N ALA A 79 7.74 -33.50 -29.46
CA ALA A 79 6.74 -34.55 -29.61
C ALA A 79 6.16 -34.60 -31.03
N GLY A 80 5.91 -33.45 -31.65
CA GLY A 80 5.50 -33.33 -33.06
C GLY A 80 6.55 -33.87 -34.01
N PHE A 81 7.82 -33.53 -33.79
CA PHE A 81 8.95 -34.06 -34.55
C PHE A 81 9.06 -35.58 -34.42
N LEU A 82 8.95 -36.13 -33.20
CA LEU A 82 8.98 -37.57 -32.97
C LEU A 82 7.81 -38.29 -33.67
N LEU A 83 6.64 -37.64 -33.74
CA LEU A 83 5.46 -38.18 -34.42
C LEU A 83 5.66 -38.25 -35.94
N MET A 84 6.29 -37.23 -36.52
CA MET A 84 6.60 -37.16 -37.96
C MET A 84 7.74 -38.09 -38.38
N THR A 85 8.79 -38.19 -37.57
CA THR A 85 10.00 -38.99 -37.88
C THR A 85 9.91 -40.45 -37.43
N GLY A 86 8.98 -40.78 -36.52
CA GLY A 86 8.81 -42.12 -35.95
C GLY A 86 8.23 -43.18 -36.90
N GLY A 87 7.81 -42.81 -38.11
CA GLY A 87 7.31 -43.75 -39.12
C GLY A 87 6.08 -44.55 -38.68
N SER A 88 6.07 -45.85 -38.97
CA SER A 88 5.01 -46.82 -38.59
C SER A 88 5.29 -47.55 -37.27
N ASN A 89 6.38 -47.23 -36.56
CA ASN A 89 6.68 -47.89 -35.30
C ASN A 89 5.65 -47.47 -34.22
N PRO A 90 4.84 -48.40 -33.69
CA PRO A 90 3.80 -48.06 -32.72
C PRO A 90 4.38 -47.54 -31.39
N ALA A 91 5.57 -48.00 -30.99
CA ALA A 91 6.19 -47.60 -29.73
C ALA A 91 6.63 -46.13 -29.73
N THR A 92 7.18 -45.61 -30.85
CA THR A 92 7.58 -44.20 -30.96
C THR A 92 6.37 -43.28 -31.04
N ARG A 93 5.30 -43.70 -31.73
CA ARG A 93 4.04 -42.93 -31.78
C ARG A 93 3.34 -42.83 -30.43
N THR A 94 3.31 -43.91 -29.65
CA THR A 94 2.76 -43.86 -28.28
C THR A 94 3.59 -42.95 -27.38
N LYS A 95 4.93 -43.00 -27.48
CA LYS A 95 5.82 -42.07 -26.75
C LYS A 95 5.57 -40.60 -27.13
N ALA A 96 5.39 -40.29 -28.41
CA ALA A 96 5.08 -38.94 -28.88
C ALA A 96 3.75 -38.43 -28.31
N LYS A 97 2.69 -39.23 -28.38
CA LYS A 97 1.35 -38.88 -27.87
C LYS A 97 1.37 -38.64 -26.36
N ASN A 98 2.07 -39.48 -25.60
CA ASN A 98 2.20 -39.30 -24.16
C ASN A 98 2.94 -37.99 -23.84
N ARG A 99 3.98 -37.65 -24.61
CA ARG A 99 4.70 -36.38 -24.45
C ARG A 99 3.82 -35.16 -24.76
N MET A 100 2.98 -35.24 -25.81
CA MET A 100 2.01 -34.19 -26.13
C MET A 100 0.98 -34.01 -25.00
N LEU A 101 0.43 -35.11 -24.48
CA LEU A 101 -0.52 -35.06 -23.37
C LEU A 101 0.11 -34.45 -22.11
N SER A 102 1.35 -34.78 -21.78
CA SER A 102 2.06 -34.15 -20.67
C SER A 102 2.20 -32.63 -20.85
N GLY A 103 2.41 -32.15 -22.07
CA GLY A 103 2.45 -30.72 -22.38
C GLY A 103 1.09 -30.03 -22.18
N VAL A 104 0.01 -30.63 -22.67
CA VAL A 104 -1.36 -30.10 -22.52
C VAL A 104 -1.79 -30.07 -21.06
N VAL A 105 -1.50 -31.15 -20.30
CA VAL A 105 -1.79 -31.20 -18.86
C VAL A 105 -0.97 -30.14 -18.11
N GLY A 106 0.30 -29.94 -18.45
CA GLY A 106 1.13 -28.89 -17.86
C GLY A 106 0.55 -27.49 -18.09
N LEU A 107 0.10 -27.19 -19.31
CA LEU A 107 -0.58 -25.93 -19.62
C LEU A 107 -1.86 -25.75 -18.80
N ALA A 108 -2.69 -26.79 -18.71
CA ALA A 108 -3.93 -26.76 -17.95
C ALA A 108 -3.67 -26.52 -16.44
N VAL A 109 -2.61 -27.12 -15.88
CA VAL A 109 -2.21 -26.91 -14.48
C VAL A 109 -1.75 -25.48 -14.23
N ILE A 110 -0.95 -24.89 -15.12
CA ILE A 110 -0.48 -23.49 -14.98
C ILE A 110 -1.68 -22.53 -14.99
N LEU A 111 -2.59 -22.69 -15.96
CA LEU A 111 -3.80 -21.86 -16.05
C LEU A 111 -4.74 -22.08 -14.85
N GLY A 112 -4.91 -23.32 -14.41
CA GLY A 112 -5.71 -23.65 -13.24
C GLY A 112 -5.15 -23.06 -11.95
N ALA A 113 -3.85 -23.17 -11.73
CA ALA A 113 -3.18 -22.61 -10.56
C ALA A 113 -3.32 -21.07 -10.52
N PHE A 114 -3.16 -20.41 -11.67
CA PHE A 114 -3.37 -18.97 -11.78
C PHE A 114 -4.80 -18.57 -11.40
N LEU A 115 -5.82 -19.24 -11.95
CA LEU A 115 -7.23 -18.97 -11.65
C LEU A 115 -7.58 -19.19 -10.17
N ILE A 116 -7.01 -20.23 -9.53
CA ILE A 116 -7.26 -20.50 -8.11
C ILE A 116 -6.72 -19.37 -7.25
N VAL A 117 -5.45 -18.99 -7.43
CA VAL A 117 -4.82 -17.89 -6.67
C VAL A 117 -5.58 -16.59 -6.90
N ASP A 118 -5.91 -16.30 -8.15
CA ASP A 118 -6.66 -15.11 -8.54
C ASP A 118 -8.03 -15.04 -7.84
N THR A 119 -8.77 -16.16 -7.81
CA THR A 119 -10.07 -16.24 -7.14
C THR A 119 -9.94 -16.05 -5.61
N VAL A 120 -8.96 -16.71 -4.98
CA VAL A 120 -8.75 -16.62 -3.53
C VAL A 120 -8.36 -15.20 -3.11
N MET A 121 -7.41 -14.59 -3.81
CA MET A 121 -6.98 -13.22 -3.52
C MET A 121 -8.14 -12.23 -3.67
N LYS A 122 -8.98 -12.40 -4.70
CA LYS A 122 -10.14 -11.54 -4.93
C LYS A 122 -11.18 -11.62 -3.81
N ILE A 123 -11.51 -12.81 -3.33
CA ILE A 123 -12.47 -13.01 -2.23
C ILE A 123 -11.95 -12.36 -0.93
N LEU A 124 -10.65 -12.49 -0.65
CA LEU A 124 -10.08 -12.01 0.60
C LEU A 124 -9.90 -10.50 0.67
N TYR A 125 -9.50 -9.87 -0.44
CA TYR A 125 -9.17 -8.44 -0.46
C TYR A 125 -10.34 -7.52 -0.83
N ASN A 126 -11.42 -8.03 -1.43
CA ASN A 126 -12.62 -7.24 -1.76
C ASN A 126 -13.92 -8.02 -1.48
N PRO A 127 -14.32 -8.18 -0.20
CA PRO A 127 -15.48 -8.99 0.19
C PRO A 127 -16.83 -8.43 -0.30
N ASP A 128 -16.91 -7.15 -0.64
CA ASP A 128 -18.15 -6.46 -1.05
C ASP A 128 -18.39 -6.49 -2.58
N THR A 129 -17.46 -7.06 -3.36
CA THR A 129 -17.60 -7.07 -4.83
C THR A 129 -18.40 -8.29 -5.31
N ALA A 130 -19.67 -8.05 -5.61
CA ALA A 130 -20.49 -9.00 -6.36
C ALA A 130 -19.89 -9.26 -7.75
N LEU A 131 -19.96 -10.52 -8.19
CA LEU A 131 -19.52 -11.09 -9.48
C LEU A 131 -20.18 -10.46 -10.73
N GLU A 132 -20.65 -9.21 -10.69
CA GLU A 132 -21.61 -8.73 -11.69
C GLU A 132 -21.04 -7.87 -12.82
N LYS A 133 -19.82 -7.34 -12.77
CA LYS A 133 -19.39 -6.42 -13.85
C LYS A 133 -17.92 -6.53 -14.21
N GLY A 134 -17.55 -7.64 -14.85
CA GLY A 134 -16.67 -7.77 -16.03
C GLY A 134 -15.39 -6.93 -16.19
N THR A 135 -14.97 -6.14 -15.21
CA THR A 135 -13.76 -5.34 -15.22
C THR A 135 -12.82 -5.98 -14.22
N PHE A 136 -12.44 -7.22 -14.52
CA PHE A 136 -11.60 -8.03 -13.65
C PHE A 136 -10.21 -8.11 -14.26
N GLY A 137 -9.28 -7.32 -13.71
CA GLY A 137 -7.85 -7.47 -13.95
C GLY A 137 -7.26 -8.65 -13.16
N PRO A 138 -6.04 -9.09 -13.51
CA PRO A 138 -5.28 -10.08 -12.76
C PRO A 138 -4.96 -9.63 -11.33
N TRP A 139 -4.90 -10.56 -10.37
CA TRP A 139 -4.66 -10.28 -8.94
C TRP A 139 -3.39 -9.46 -8.65
N ASN A 140 -2.41 -9.48 -9.55
CA ASN A 140 -1.18 -8.69 -9.43
C ASN A 140 -1.45 -7.17 -9.45
N GLU A 141 -2.56 -6.73 -10.03
CA GLU A 141 -3.00 -5.32 -10.04
C GLU A 141 -3.63 -4.90 -8.70
N ILE A 142 -4.08 -5.85 -7.88
CA ILE A 142 -4.67 -5.57 -6.56
C ILE A 142 -3.57 -5.22 -5.55
N LEU A 143 -2.39 -5.87 -5.68
CA LEU A 143 -1.27 -5.68 -4.76
C LEU A 143 -0.38 -4.49 -5.11
N SER A 144 -0.50 -3.92 -6.30
CA SER A 144 0.21 -2.70 -6.70
C SER A 144 -0.47 -1.40 -6.22
N GLY A 145 -1.28 -1.50 -5.15
CA GLY A 145 -2.10 -0.42 -4.62
C GLY A 145 -1.34 0.87 -4.27
N ALA A 146 -1.76 1.96 -4.92
CA ALA A 146 -1.95 3.34 -4.44
C ALA A 146 -0.86 4.12 -3.68
N GLU A 147 0.31 3.56 -3.35
CA GLU A 147 1.39 4.32 -2.71
C GLU A 147 2.68 4.28 -3.52
N ASP A 148 3.06 5.43 -4.08
CA ASP A 148 4.26 5.62 -4.92
C ASP A 148 5.60 5.46 -4.15
N ASN A 149 5.60 4.97 -2.91
CA ASN A 149 6.79 4.89 -2.06
C ASN A 149 7.23 3.44 -1.79
N TYR A 150 7.95 2.87 -2.75
CA TYR A 150 8.58 1.54 -2.64
C TYR A 150 9.88 1.53 -1.80
N CYS A 151 10.30 2.68 -1.29
CA CYS A 151 11.52 2.86 -0.52
C CYS A 151 11.18 3.25 0.91
N VAL A 152 11.78 2.56 1.88
CA VAL A 152 11.71 2.95 3.28
C VAL A 152 12.39 4.30 3.43
N VAL A 153 11.62 5.29 3.88
CA VAL A 153 12.15 6.61 4.22
C VAL A 153 13.03 6.44 5.45
N VAL A 154 14.34 6.67 5.29
CA VAL A 154 15.26 6.72 6.41
C VAL A 154 14.79 7.84 7.33
N ASN A 155 14.53 7.52 8.60
CA ASN A 155 14.22 8.54 9.59
C ASN A 155 15.52 9.32 9.87
N GLU A 156 15.73 10.44 9.17
CA GLU A 156 16.91 11.30 9.32
C GLU A 156 16.94 12.02 10.68
N THR A 157 15.83 11.98 11.41
CA THR A 157 15.72 12.42 12.80
C THR A 157 15.18 11.28 13.65
N PRO A 158 15.98 10.24 13.97
CA PRO A 158 15.58 9.30 15.00
C PRO A 158 15.38 10.14 16.26
N GLY A 159 14.13 10.34 16.67
CA GLY A 159 13.82 11.04 17.91
C GLY A 159 14.71 10.45 18.98
N VAL A 160 15.42 11.32 19.70
CA VAL A 160 16.31 10.92 20.80
C VAL A 160 15.61 9.87 21.64
N LEU A 161 16.17 8.65 21.69
CA LEU A 161 15.72 7.60 22.59
C LEU A 161 15.95 8.12 24.01
N ASN A 162 14.90 8.71 24.57
CA ASN A 162 14.83 9.23 25.92
C ASN A 162 15.89 10.31 26.25
N ASN A 163 15.54 11.58 25.99
CA ASN A 163 16.26 12.72 26.57
C ASN A 163 15.78 13.04 28.01
N GLY A 164 15.13 12.08 28.68
CA GLY A 164 14.84 12.17 30.10
C GLY A 164 16.13 11.99 30.89
N SER A 165 16.44 12.95 31.75
CA SER A 165 17.49 12.79 32.74
C SER A 165 17.10 11.68 33.73
N VAL A 166 18.07 11.05 34.40
CA VAL A 166 17.79 10.11 35.50
C VAL A 166 16.88 10.77 36.56
N MET A 167 16.92 12.10 36.68
CA MET A 167 16.04 12.87 37.55
C MET A 167 14.57 12.83 37.12
N ASP A 168 14.25 12.73 35.83
CA ASP A 168 12.85 12.63 35.35
C ASP A 168 12.23 11.26 35.66
N ILE A 169 13.07 10.21 35.68
CA ILE A 169 12.68 8.87 36.14
C ILE A 169 12.45 8.88 37.65
N ILE A 170 13.35 9.53 38.41
CA ILE A 170 13.25 9.65 39.87
C ILE A 170 12.04 10.51 40.28
N SER A 171 11.76 11.62 39.59
CA SER A 171 10.60 12.47 39.85
C SER A 171 9.26 11.75 39.57
N ASN A 172 9.21 10.87 38.56
CA ASN A 172 8.06 10.02 38.33
C ASN A 172 7.92 8.90 39.38
N ALA A 173 9.04 8.37 39.90
CA ALA A 173 9.03 7.35 40.95
C ALA A 173 8.73 7.91 42.36
N LEU A 174 9.08 9.17 42.64
CA LEU A 174 8.85 9.86 43.92
C LEU A 174 7.46 10.52 44.01
N ASN A 175 6.76 10.70 42.89
CA ASN A 175 5.34 11.04 42.88
C ASN A 175 4.50 9.79 43.23
N LEU A 176 4.56 9.38 44.50
CA LEU A 176 3.67 8.37 45.07
C LEU A 176 2.28 8.98 45.30
N GLY A 177 1.60 9.25 44.19
CA GLY A 177 0.35 10.01 44.19
C GLY A 177 -0.40 10.03 42.87
N THR A 178 -0.22 9.03 42.01
CA THR A 178 -1.24 8.54 41.06
C THR A 178 -0.68 7.32 40.34
N THR A 179 -0.94 6.13 40.89
CA THR A 179 -0.74 4.87 40.19
C THR A 179 -1.69 4.79 38.99
N ASN A 180 -1.22 5.05 37.78
CA ASN A 180 -1.80 4.41 36.60
C ASN A 180 -1.10 3.06 36.40
N SER A 181 -1.47 2.13 37.28
CA SER A 181 -1.33 0.72 37.01
C SER A 181 -2.38 0.33 35.97
N SER A 182 -1.90 -0.33 34.92
CA SER A 182 -2.66 -1.12 33.97
C SER A 182 -3.97 -1.67 34.55
N THR A 183 -5.09 -1.08 34.12
CA THR A 183 -6.37 -1.79 34.03
C THR A 183 -6.97 -1.54 32.65
N LYS A 184 -7.31 -2.66 32.00
CA LYS A 184 -8.13 -2.78 30.78
C LYS A 184 -9.22 -1.71 30.68
N GLY A 185 -9.29 -1.03 29.52
CA GLY A 185 -10.53 -0.42 29.01
C GLY A 185 -10.50 1.10 28.79
N ALA A 186 -9.72 1.58 27.82
CA ALA A 186 -10.01 2.73 26.97
C ALA A 186 -8.83 2.86 25.97
N ALA A 187 -9.11 2.83 24.68
CA ALA A 187 -8.07 2.94 23.65
C ALA A 187 -7.50 4.37 23.64
N THR A 188 -6.46 4.62 24.42
CA THR A 188 -5.64 5.82 24.30
C THR A 188 -4.80 5.69 23.05
N THR A 189 -5.16 6.44 22.01
CA THR A 189 -4.38 6.54 20.79
C THR A 189 -2.97 7.08 21.09
N PRO A 190 -1.90 6.43 20.59
CA PRO A 190 -0.54 6.93 20.77
C PRO A 190 -0.43 8.35 20.22
N GLY A 191 0.19 9.26 20.98
CA GLY A 191 0.45 10.62 20.49
C GLY A 191 1.47 10.61 19.36
N GLY A 192 1.19 11.34 18.27
CA GLY A 192 2.12 11.55 17.17
C GLY A 192 2.76 12.94 17.21
N THR A 193 3.91 13.10 16.55
CA THR A 193 4.57 14.39 16.30
C THR A 193 4.27 14.84 14.87
N ILE A 194 3.59 15.97 14.68
CA ILE A 194 3.36 16.55 13.34
C ILE A 194 4.69 17.08 12.78
N SER A 195 5.25 16.40 11.77
CA SER A 195 6.49 16.82 11.10
C SER A 195 6.25 17.98 10.13
N GLY A 196 7.25 18.85 10.00
CA GLY A 196 7.09 20.26 9.60
C GLY A 196 6.61 20.57 8.17
N GLY A 197 6.19 21.83 7.99
CA GLY A 197 5.79 22.45 6.72
C GLY A 197 4.35 23.01 6.71
N TYR A 198 3.61 22.84 7.81
CA TYR A 198 2.37 23.58 8.08
C TYR A 198 2.66 24.91 8.78
N THR A 199 1.86 25.93 8.46
CA THR A 199 1.82 27.18 9.22
C THR A 199 0.71 27.10 10.27
N TYR A 200 0.81 27.90 11.33
CA TYR A 200 -0.13 27.84 12.46
C TYR A 200 -0.57 29.25 12.82
N ASP A 201 -1.84 29.40 13.15
CA ASP A 201 -2.32 30.62 13.79
C ASP A 201 -1.68 30.80 15.17
N PRO A 202 -1.64 32.04 15.70
CA PRO A 202 -1.02 32.32 16.98
C PRO A 202 -1.55 31.42 18.11
N GLY A 203 -0.63 30.72 18.79
CA GLY A 203 -0.97 29.81 19.90
C GLY A 203 -1.41 28.40 19.51
N ILE A 204 -1.70 28.14 18.23
CA ILE A 204 -2.22 26.84 17.77
C ILE A 204 -1.13 25.78 17.69
N LYS A 205 0.13 26.19 17.44
CA LYS A 205 1.27 25.26 17.43
C LYS A 205 1.40 24.46 18.73
N ALA A 206 0.99 25.01 19.87
CA ALA A 206 1.01 24.32 21.16
C ALA A 206 -0.01 23.15 21.24
N GLN A 207 -1.02 23.14 20.38
CA GLN A 207 -2.03 22.08 20.30
C GLN A 207 -1.54 20.85 19.52
N THR A 208 -0.38 20.92 18.85
CA THR A 208 0.14 19.80 18.04
C THR A 208 0.35 18.52 18.86
N VAL A 209 0.69 18.65 20.14
CA VAL A 209 0.86 17.51 21.06
C VAL A 209 -0.45 16.79 21.40
N HIS A 210 -1.58 17.39 21.08
CA HIS A 210 -2.92 16.84 21.28
C HIS A 210 -3.38 15.95 20.13
N ALA A 211 -2.72 16.02 18.97
CA ALA A 211 -3.05 15.18 17.84
C ALA A 211 -2.91 13.68 18.19
N SER A 212 -3.83 12.88 17.68
CA SER A 212 -3.69 11.42 17.70
C SER A 212 -2.63 10.96 16.70
N GLY A 213 -2.20 9.72 16.80
CA GLY A 213 -1.29 9.10 15.84
C GLY A 213 -1.87 9.08 14.43
N GLU A 214 -3.17 8.79 14.29
CA GLU A 214 -3.89 8.78 13.02
C GLU A 214 -3.97 10.18 12.40
N LEU A 215 -4.30 11.20 13.19
CA LEU A 215 -4.31 12.57 12.70
C LEU A 215 -2.91 13.02 12.27
N THR A 216 -1.89 12.60 13.02
CA THR A 216 -0.49 12.87 12.66
C THR A 216 -0.09 12.17 11.37
N ALA A 217 -0.51 10.92 11.16
CA ALA A 217 -0.28 10.18 9.93
C ALA A 217 -0.96 10.83 8.73
N LEU A 218 -2.22 11.28 8.89
CA LEU A 218 -2.95 12.04 7.88
C LEU A 218 -2.19 13.31 7.49
N LEU A 219 -1.79 14.12 8.47
CA LEU A 219 -1.06 15.36 8.23
C LEU A 219 0.31 15.11 7.59
N SER A 220 0.98 14.01 7.96
CA SER A 220 2.26 13.63 7.35
C SER A 220 2.09 13.21 5.89
N CYS A 221 1.02 12.50 5.55
CA CYS A 221 0.69 12.15 4.16
C CYS A 221 0.29 13.38 3.33
N MET A 222 -0.46 14.31 3.91
CA MET A 222 -0.92 15.50 3.19
C MET A 222 0.22 16.44 2.81
N ARG A 223 1.23 16.60 3.68
CA ARG A 223 2.31 17.58 3.52
C ARG A 223 3.02 17.52 2.15
N PRO A 224 3.52 16.38 1.65
CA PRO A 224 4.18 16.31 0.35
C PRO A 224 3.24 16.59 -0.84
N LYS A 225 1.92 16.43 -0.67
CA LYS A 225 0.90 16.65 -1.71
C LYS A 225 0.44 18.10 -1.81
N LEU A 226 0.82 18.95 -0.85
CA LEU A 226 0.42 20.35 -0.79
C LEU A 226 1.50 21.27 -1.37
N PRO A 227 1.12 22.32 -2.10
CA PRO A 227 2.05 23.36 -2.53
C PRO A 227 2.79 24.01 -1.35
N ALA A 228 3.94 24.60 -1.63
CA ALA A 228 4.69 25.35 -0.62
C ALA A 228 3.85 26.53 -0.12
N GLY A 229 3.76 26.69 1.21
CA GLY A 229 2.98 27.75 1.85
C GLY A 229 1.49 27.44 2.05
N VAL A 230 1.00 26.29 1.56
CA VAL A 230 -0.40 25.84 1.76
C VAL A 230 -0.51 24.94 2.98
N GLY A 231 -1.55 25.15 3.79
CA GLY A 231 -1.86 24.40 5.00
C GLY A 231 -1.68 25.22 6.28
N ARG A 232 -2.36 26.37 6.37
CA ARG A 232 -2.47 27.12 7.63
C ARG A 232 -3.45 26.43 8.57
N ILE A 233 -2.96 25.93 9.69
CA ILE A 233 -3.76 25.26 10.71
C ILE A 233 -4.28 26.30 11.73
N SER A 234 -5.60 26.38 11.86
CA SER A 234 -6.31 27.29 12.76
C SER A 234 -6.78 26.61 14.05
N SER A 235 -6.95 25.29 14.06
CA SER A 235 -7.26 24.53 15.29
C SER A 235 -6.90 23.05 15.15
N ILE A 236 -6.41 22.44 16.24
CA ILE A 236 -6.29 20.98 16.39
C ILE A 236 -7.15 20.55 17.58
N SER A 237 -7.22 21.34 18.64
CA SER A 237 -7.94 21.07 19.88
C SER A 237 -8.33 22.40 20.53
N ASP A 238 -8.55 22.44 21.85
CA ASP A 238 -8.86 23.68 22.56
C ASP A 238 -7.63 24.26 23.28
N SER A 239 -7.47 25.58 23.22
CA SER A 239 -6.46 26.32 23.99
C SER A 239 -6.66 26.18 25.51
N ALA A 240 -7.89 25.92 25.98
CA ALA A 240 -8.20 25.58 27.37
C ALA A 240 -7.63 24.22 27.80
N ILE A 241 -7.36 23.31 26.86
CA ILE A 241 -6.67 22.05 27.14
C ILE A 241 -5.16 22.32 27.22
N VAL A 242 -4.62 23.15 26.31
CA VAL A 242 -3.18 23.51 26.29
C VAL A 242 -2.77 24.19 27.59
N ASN A 243 -3.59 25.10 28.11
CA ASN A 243 -3.30 25.83 29.34
C ASN A 243 -3.68 25.06 30.62
N GLY A 244 -4.17 23.80 30.50
CA GLY A 244 -4.55 22.95 31.62
C GLY A 244 -5.84 23.33 32.36
N SER A 245 -6.57 24.36 31.91
CA SER A 245 -7.83 24.78 32.55
C SER A 245 -8.96 23.76 32.35
N LYS A 246 -8.91 22.97 31.26
CA LYS A 246 -9.88 21.92 30.95
C LYS A 246 -9.19 20.65 30.46
N THR A 247 -9.84 19.51 30.67
CA THR A 247 -9.42 18.21 30.13
C THR A 247 -10.23 17.88 28.88
N PHE A 248 -9.73 16.95 28.06
CA PHE A 248 -10.48 16.40 26.92
C PHE A 248 -11.88 15.94 27.31
N ASN A 249 -12.02 15.27 28.47
CA ASN A 249 -13.32 14.82 28.98
C ASN A 249 -14.28 15.98 29.25
N LYS A 250 -13.79 17.09 29.82
CA LYS A 250 -14.62 18.27 30.05
C LYS A 250 -15.03 18.92 28.73
N CYS A 251 -14.09 19.06 27.79
CA CYS A 251 -14.38 19.66 26.49
C CYS A 251 -15.30 18.81 25.61
N ALA A 252 -15.15 17.48 25.63
CA ALA A 252 -16.04 16.56 24.94
C ALA A 252 -17.48 16.62 25.50
N ALA A 253 -17.64 16.91 26.79
CA ALA A 253 -18.94 17.01 27.45
C ALA A 253 -19.63 18.36 27.24
N SER A 254 -18.93 19.50 27.39
CA SER A 254 -19.42 20.85 27.05
C SER A 254 -18.45 21.98 27.43
N GLY A 255 -18.70 23.18 26.91
CA GLY A 255 -18.08 24.43 27.38
C GLY A 255 -16.70 24.73 26.78
N CYS A 256 -16.33 24.07 25.69
CA CYS A 256 -15.16 24.40 24.89
C CYS A 256 -15.60 24.91 23.51
N ALA A 257 -14.66 25.30 22.66
CA ALA A 257 -14.96 25.95 21.38
C ALA A 257 -15.79 25.09 20.42
N HIS A 258 -15.61 23.77 20.46
CA HIS A 258 -16.35 22.83 19.60
C HIS A 258 -17.54 22.19 20.31
N THR A 259 -18.47 21.65 19.53
CA THR A 259 -19.68 20.99 20.02
C THR A 259 -19.38 19.73 20.85
N ILE A 260 -20.38 19.30 21.63
CA ILE A 260 -20.33 18.07 22.42
C ILE A 260 -19.96 16.88 21.51
N ASN A 261 -19.02 16.05 21.95
CA ASN A 261 -18.44 14.92 21.20
C ASN A 261 -17.75 15.30 19.89
N SER A 262 -17.16 16.50 19.81
CA SER A 262 -16.36 16.90 18.65
C SER A 262 -15.15 15.99 18.43
N CYS A 263 -14.80 15.77 17.15
CA CYS A 263 -13.57 15.10 16.72
C CYS A 263 -12.31 15.75 17.32
N HIS A 264 -12.32 17.07 17.55
CA HIS A 264 -11.20 17.81 18.17
C HIS A 264 -10.89 17.34 19.59
N TYR A 265 -11.85 16.67 20.23
CA TYR A 265 -11.72 16.12 21.57
C TYR A 265 -11.69 14.59 21.59
N GLY A 266 -11.67 13.95 20.41
CA GLY A 266 -11.66 12.49 20.29
C GLY A 266 -13.05 11.86 20.15
N GLY A 267 -14.09 12.69 20.04
CA GLY A 267 -15.41 12.20 19.70
C GLY A 267 -16.20 11.58 20.86
N LYS A 268 -17.08 10.62 20.54
CA LYS A 268 -17.91 9.91 21.54
C LYS A 268 -17.17 8.80 22.30
N ALA A 269 -16.28 8.09 21.62
CA ALA A 269 -15.70 6.83 22.11
C ALA A 269 -14.19 6.91 22.41
N CYS A 270 -13.52 7.98 21.98
CA CYS A 270 -12.06 8.09 22.00
C CYS A 270 -11.56 9.39 22.60
N VAL A 271 -12.27 9.86 23.60
CA VAL A 271 -11.93 11.11 24.29
C VAL A 271 -10.52 11.02 24.88
N GLY A 272 -9.67 12.00 24.58
CA GLY A 272 -8.30 12.06 25.12
C GLY A 272 -7.25 12.56 24.13
N ARG A 273 -7.56 12.54 22.83
CA ARG A 273 -6.72 13.09 21.75
C ARG A 273 -7.60 13.69 20.67
N SER A 274 -7.04 14.59 19.87
CA SER A 274 -7.73 15.13 18.71
C SER A 274 -7.61 14.21 17.50
N LEU A 275 -8.76 13.97 16.85
CA LEU A 275 -8.91 13.25 15.59
C LEU A 275 -9.24 14.20 14.43
N ALA A 276 -9.21 15.52 14.68
CA ALA A 276 -9.53 16.54 13.69
C ALA A 276 -8.55 17.70 13.68
N VAL A 277 -8.52 18.38 12.54
CA VAL A 277 -7.76 19.59 12.30
C VAL A 277 -8.61 20.54 11.47
N ASP A 278 -8.56 21.81 11.83
CA ASP A 278 -9.16 22.89 11.07
C ASP A 278 -8.06 23.66 10.35
N PHE A 279 -8.24 23.82 9.05
CA PHE A 279 -7.39 24.65 8.22
C PHE A 279 -8.08 25.98 7.96
N GLY A 280 -7.50 27.06 8.47
CA GLY A 280 -7.89 28.42 8.09
C GLY A 280 -7.21 28.81 6.78
N ASP A 281 -7.29 28.01 5.72
CA ASP A 281 -6.65 28.30 4.44
C ASP A 281 -7.69 28.13 3.33
N GLU A 282 -8.67 29.03 3.38
CA GLU A 282 -9.94 28.95 2.68
C GLU A 282 -9.72 29.05 1.17
N ASP A 283 -8.76 29.89 0.76
CA ASP A 283 -8.33 30.07 -0.63
C ASP A 283 -7.80 28.76 -1.24
N ASN A 284 -7.23 27.87 -0.42
CA ASN A 284 -6.70 26.57 -0.84
C ASN A 284 -7.55 25.37 -0.36
N ALA A 285 -8.78 25.61 0.12
CA ALA A 285 -9.62 24.58 0.70
C ALA A 285 -9.89 23.40 -0.25
N SER A 286 -9.96 23.65 -1.56
CA SER A 286 -10.14 22.60 -2.57
C SER A 286 -8.94 21.65 -2.67
N VAL A 287 -7.71 22.20 -2.66
CA VAL A 287 -6.46 21.45 -2.69
C VAL A 287 -6.24 20.70 -1.39
N LEU A 288 -6.52 21.34 -0.25
CA LEU A 288 -6.46 20.73 1.07
C LEU A 288 -7.45 19.59 1.23
N LYS A 289 -8.69 19.76 0.75
CA LYS A 289 -9.71 18.71 0.73
C LYS A 289 -9.29 17.53 -0.14
N ALA A 290 -8.76 17.78 -1.34
CA ALA A 290 -8.27 16.72 -2.21
C ALA A 290 -7.11 15.94 -1.58
N ALA A 291 -6.14 16.65 -0.99
CA ALA A 291 -5.03 16.02 -0.27
C ALA A 291 -5.51 15.19 0.92
N ALA A 292 -6.42 15.73 1.74
CA ALA A 292 -7.00 15.05 2.89
C ALA A 292 -7.70 13.74 2.50
N ILE A 293 -8.59 13.78 1.50
CA ILE A 293 -9.30 12.58 1.01
C ILE A 293 -8.30 11.56 0.47
N SER A 294 -7.30 11.99 -0.30
CA SER A 294 -6.25 11.10 -0.83
C SER A 294 -5.35 10.47 0.24
N CYS A 295 -5.41 10.97 1.47
CA CYS A 295 -4.63 10.51 2.61
C CYS A 295 -5.49 9.76 3.65
N GLY A 296 -6.74 9.43 3.31
CA GLY A 296 -7.61 8.65 4.17
C GLY A 296 -8.43 9.47 5.18
N ALA A 297 -8.62 10.78 4.95
CA ALA A 297 -9.57 11.54 5.76
C ALA A 297 -11.00 11.01 5.55
N ASN A 298 -11.69 10.73 6.64
CA ASN A 298 -13.08 10.29 6.63
C ASN A 298 -14.05 11.46 6.40
N THR A 299 -13.71 12.64 6.90
CA THR A 299 -14.48 13.87 6.68
C THR A 299 -13.55 14.98 6.24
N ALA A 300 -13.93 15.71 5.20
CA ALA A 300 -13.27 16.94 4.76
C ALA A 300 -14.35 17.91 4.24
N VAL A 301 -14.80 18.80 5.12
CA VAL A 301 -15.95 19.69 4.89
C VAL A 301 -15.51 21.13 5.10
N ASN A 302 -15.92 22.00 4.19
CA ASN A 302 -15.73 23.44 4.36
C ASN A 302 -16.88 23.96 5.21
N GLU A 303 -16.57 24.48 6.40
CA GLU A 303 -17.55 25.00 7.36
C GLU A 303 -17.83 26.49 7.18
N GLY A 304 -17.29 27.09 6.11
CA GLY A 304 -17.56 28.47 5.68
C GLY A 304 -16.38 29.40 5.94
N ASP A 305 -15.80 29.32 7.14
CA ASP A 305 -14.65 30.13 7.57
C ASP A 305 -13.39 29.30 7.86
N HIS A 306 -13.45 27.99 7.62
CA HIS A 306 -12.31 27.07 7.65
C HIS A 306 -12.67 25.74 6.98
N LEU A 307 -11.66 24.92 6.67
CA LEU A 307 -11.82 23.54 6.25
C LEU A 307 -11.60 22.60 7.43
N HIS A 308 -12.67 21.92 7.85
CA HIS A 308 -12.63 20.87 8.87
C HIS A 308 -12.25 19.52 8.25
N VAL A 309 -11.23 18.87 8.81
CA VAL A 309 -10.75 17.56 8.36
C VAL A 309 -10.64 16.59 9.54
N SER A 310 -11.15 15.36 9.40
CA SER A 310 -11.07 14.35 10.46
C SER A 310 -10.84 12.92 9.95
N VAL A 311 -10.17 12.11 10.78
CA VAL A 311 -9.82 10.71 10.49
C VAL A 311 -10.78 9.69 11.09
N GLY A 312 -11.61 10.08 12.08
CA GLY A 312 -12.53 9.15 12.73
C GLY A 312 -13.86 8.99 11.99
N LYS A 313 -14.37 7.76 11.84
CA LYS A 313 -15.71 7.51 11.29
C LYS A 313 -16.76 8.15 12.20
N SER A 314 -17.48 9.15 11.70
CA SER A 314 -18.48 9.93 12.46
C SER A 314 -17.94 10.53 13.77
N CYS A 315 -16.69 10.99 13.79
CA CYS A 315 -16.01 11.45 15.00
C CYS A 315 -15.93 10.37 16.11
N GLY A 316 -15.42 9.18 15.77
CA GLY A 316 -15.02 8.16 16.75
C GLY A 316 -13.84 7.33 16.23
N CYS A 317 -13.14 6.59 17.10
CA CYS A 317 -12.18 5.59 16.61
C CYS A 317 -12.96 4.45 15.96
N ASN A 318 -12.68 4.20 14.69
CA ASN A 318 -12.85 2.92 14.03
C ASN A 318 -11.81 2.86 12.93
#